data_AF-A0A5D2MAF3-F1
#
_entry.id   AF-A0A5D2MAF3-F1
#
_cell.length_a   1.000
_cell.length_b   1.000
_cell.length_c   1.000
_cell.angle_alpha   90.00
_cell.angle_beta   90.00
_cell.angle_gamma   90.00
#
_symmetry.space_group_name_H-M   'P 1'
#
loop_
_entity.id
_entity.type
_entity.pdbx_description
1 polymer ?
#
loop_
_entity_poly.entity_id
_entity_poly.type
_entity_poly.pdbx_seq_one_letter_code
_entity_poly.pdbx_strand_id
1 'polypeptide(L)'
;MNSITSKLWCSDAHHDCVLPALKQTLENLKLEYLDLYLIHWPVSLKPGKWEFPFMKEDLGPIYLKSEWEAMEECQALGLTKSLGVSNLSCKKLQTILSTAKIPPVVNQVEMNPLWQQKKLRKFCEEKAYLSKLTLLWGPKERREEQIG
;
A
#
# COMPACT_ATOMS: atom_id res chain seq x y z
N MET A 1 -6.82 -20.56 10.70
CA MET A 1 -7.53 -19.28 10.48
C MET A 1 -6.89 -18.60 9.28
N ASN A 2 -7.68 -18.22 8.28
CA ASN A 2 -7.16 -17.53 7.10
C ASN A 2 -7.00 -16.05 7.45
N SER A 3 -5.80 -15.50 7.28
CA SER A 3 -5.55 -14.07 7.45
C SER A 3 -6.06 -13.32 6.21
N ILE A 4 -6.88 -12.29 6.40
CA ILE A 4 -7.48 -11.51 5.30
C ILE A 4 -6.76 -10.18 5.16
N THR A 5 -6.31 -9.88 3.93
CA THR A 5 -5.65 -8.62 3.56
C THR A 5 -6.43 -7.91 2.47
N SER A 6 -6.64 -6.60 2.62
CA SER A 6 -7.12 -5.73 1.54
C SER A 6 -6.26 -4.49 1.40
N LYS A 7 -6.56 -3.63 0.43
CA LYS A 7 -5.71 -2.48 0.08
C LYS A 7 -6.55 -1.22 -0.21
N LEU A 8 -6.06 -0.07 0.24
CA LEU A 8 -6.55 1.26 -0.10
C LEU A 8 -6.17 1.61 -1.54
N TRP A 9 -7.16 1.90 -2.37
CA TRP A 9 -6.94 2.26 -3.78
C TRP A 9 -6.50 3.72 -3.96
N CYS A 10 -5.90 4.03 -5.11
CA CYS A 10 -5.29 5.33 -5.38
C CYS A 10 -6.28 6.50 -5.36
N SER A 11 -7.55 6.29 -5.72
CA SER A 11 -8.59 7.32 -5.66
C SER A 11 -9.01 7.69 -4.25
N ASP A 12 -8.75 6.81 -3.30
CA ASP A 12 -9.12 6.97 -1.89
C ASP A 12 -7.90 7.31 -1.03
N ALA A 13 -6.73 7.49 -1.65
CA ALA A 13 -5.48 7.93 -1.02
C ALA A 13 -5.52 9.43 -0.68
N HIS A 14 -6.54 9.82 0.07
CA HIS A 14 -6.76 11.13 0.66
C HIS A 14 -7.24 10.90 2.10
N HIS A 15 -6.75 11.70 3.04
CA HIS A 15 -7.01 11.51 4.48
C HIS A 15 -8.47 11.14 4.80
N ASP A 16 -9.40 11.98 4.35
CA ASP A 16 -10.83 11.85 4.68
C ASP A 16 -11.53 10.72 3.91
N CYS A 17 -10.88 10.14 2.91
CA CYS A 17 -11.40 9.03 2.10
C CYS A 17 -10.95 7.66 2.61
N VAL A 18 -9.89 7.56 3.41
CA VAL A 18 -9.33 6.27 3.88
C VAL A 18 -10.34 5.49 4.72
N LEU A 19 -10.94 6.12 5.73
CA LEU A 19 -11.90 5.45 6.61
C LEU A 19 -13.17 4.99 5.86
N PRO A 20 -13.82 5.83 5.02
CA PRO A 20 -14.90 5.37 4.15
C PRO A 20 -14.52 4.18 3.26
N ALA A 21 -13.34 4.22 2.63
CA ALA A 21 -12.88 3.15 1.74
C ALA A 21 -12.66 1.82 2.47
N LEU A 22 -12.10 1.86 3.69
CA LEU A 22 -11.97 0.66 4.53
C LEU A 22 -13.34 0.12 4.97
N LYS A 23 -14.26 0.99 5.40
CA LYS A 23 -15.63 0.57 5.75
C LYS A 23 -16.34 -0.09 4.57
N GLN A 24 -16.22 0.49 3.36
CA GLN A 24 -16.79 -0.12 2.15
C GLN A 24 -16.17 -1.49 1.85
N THR A 25 -14.85 -1.62 2.02
CA THR A 25 -14.15 -2.89 1.87
C THR A 25 -14.69 -3.95 2.84
N LEU A 26 -14.84 -3.59 4.11
CA LEU A 26 -15.37 -4.47 5.16
C LEU A 26 -16.80 -4.91 4.86
N GLU A 27 -17.66 -3.98 4.44
CA GLU A 27 -19.04 -4.28 4.01
C GLU A 27 -19.07 -5.27 2.84
N ASN A 28 -18.29 -4.99 1.78
CA ASN A 28 -18.23 -5.84 0.59
C ASN A 28 -17.75 -7.26 0.91
N LEU A 29 -16.78 -7.38 1.82
CA LEU A 29 -16.24 -8.66 2.27
C LEU A 29 -17.07 -9.33 3.38
N LYS A 30 -18.07 -8.63 3.93
CA LYS A 30 -18.88 -9.05 5.08
C LYS A 30 -18.02 -9.39 6.30
N LEU A 31 -17.08 -8.50 6.63
CA LEU A 31 -16.14 -8.63 7.74
C LEU A 31 -16.29 -7.47 8.72
N GLU A 32 -15.98 -7.72 9.99
CA GLU A 32 -15.91 -6.66 11.01
C GLU A 32 -14.53 -5.98 11.04
N TYR A 33 -13.48 -6.70 10.65
CA TYR A 33 -12.11 -6.20 10.62
C TYR A 33 -11.27 -6.90 9.54
N LEU A 34 -10.13 -6.30 9.15
CA LEU A 34 -9.07 -6.94 8.36
C LEU A 34 -7.87 -7.32 9.22
N ASP A 35 -7.19 -8.43 8.93
CA ASP A 35 -5.93 -8.72 9.60
C ASP A 35 -4.81 -7.77 9.15
N LEU A 36 -4.85 -7.32 7.89
CA LEU A 36 -3.90 -6.38 7.31
C LEU A 36 -4.55 -5.45 6.28
N TYR A 37 -4.31 -4.15 6.39
CA TYR A 37 -4.72 -3.16 5.40
C TYR A 37 -3.51 -2.42 4.84
N LEU A 38 -3.42 -2.32 3.51
CA LEU A 38 -2.25 -1.79 2.82
C LEU A 38 -2.56 -0.53 2.02
N ILE A 39 -1.71 0.49 2.03
CA ILE A 39 -1.69 1.49 0.93
C ILE A 39 -1.25 0.76 -0.34
N HIS A 40 -2.09 0.70 -1.38
CA HIS A 40 -1.82 -0.15 -2.56
C HIS A 40 -0.67 0.39 -3.43
N TRP A 41 -0.66 1.69 -3.70
CA TRP A 41 0.38 2.34 -4.50
C TRP A 41 0.69 3.71 -3.93
N PRO A 42 1.93 4.22 -4.09
CA PRO A 42 2.26 5.59 -3.74
C PRO A 42 1.83 6.53 -4.90
N VAL A 43 0.54 6.53 -5.20
CA VAL A 43 -0.13 7.29 -6.26
C VAL A 43 -1.45 7.79 -5.69
N SER A 44 -1.72 9.09 -5.86
CA SER A 44 -3.02 9.67 -5.56
C SER A 44 -3.73 9.96 -6.88
N LEU A 45 -5.01 9.58 -6.97
CA LEU A 45 -5.89 9.93 -8.09
C LEU A 45 -7.01 10.84 -7.58
N LYS A 46 -7.65 11.59 -8.47
CA LYS A 46 -8.91 12.26 -8.15
C LYS A 46 -9.92 11.24 -7.57
N PRO A 47 -10.70 11.62 -6.53
CA PRO A 47 -11.73 10.76 -5.98
C PRO A 47 -12.67 10.21 -7.06
N GLY A 48 -13.04 8.93 -6.95
CA GLY A 48 -13.92 8.24 -7.90
C GLY A 48 -13.25 7.75 -9.18
N LYS A 49 -11.92 7.90 -9.35
CA LYS A 49 -11.18 7.38 -10.52
C LYS A 49 -10.58 6.00 -10.25
N TRP A 50 -11.18 4.97 -10.85
CA TRP A 50 -10.84 3.57 -10.57
C TRP A 50 -10.09 2.85 -11.69
N GLU A 51 -10.09 3.41 -12.90
CA GLU A 51 -9.59 2.73 -14.10
C GLU A 51 -8.06 2.72 -14.20
N PHE A 52 -7.54 1.61 -14.73
CA PHE A 52 -6.14 1.46 -15.12
C PHE A 52 -6.07 1.26 -16.64
N PRO A 53 -5.15 1.90 -17.38
CA PRO A 53 -4.05 2.76 -16.91
C PRO A 53 -4.53 4.13 -16.40
N PHE A 54 -3.74 4.72 -15.49
CA PHE A 54 -4.05 6.04 -14.92
C PHE A 54 -3.84 7.14 -15.96
N MET A 55 -4.83 8.03 -16.10
CA MET A 55 -4.73 9.21 -16.95
C MET A 55 -3.96 10.32 -16.23
N LYS A 56 -3.11 11.04 -16.97
CA LYS A 56 -2.23 12.07 -16.39
C LYS A 56 -3.03 13.18 -15.71
N GLU A 57 -4.19 13.51 -16.26
CA GLU A 57 -5.09 14.56 -15.78
C GLU A 57 -5.75 14.19 -14.46
N ASP A 58 -5.81 12.90 -14.14
CA ASP A 58 -6.43 12.37 -12.92
C ASP A 58 -5.41 12.16 -11.80
N LEU A 59 -4.11 12.30 -12.05
CA LEU A 59 -3.05 12.21 -11.03
C LEU A 59 -3.08 13.42 -10.10
N GLY A 60 -3.02 13.15 -8.81
CA GLY A 60 -2.89 14.13 -7.74
C GLY A 60 -1.50 14.14 -7.09
N PRO A 61 -1.21 15.16 -6.28
CA PRO A 61 -0.06 15.14 -5.37
C PRO A 61 -0.18 13.98 -4.37
N ILE A 62 0.96 13.39 -4.01
CA ILE A 62 1.05 12.28 -3.06
C ILE A 62 1.24 12.83 -1.64
N TYR A 63 0.39 12.41 -0.70
CA TYR A 63 0.41 12.87 0.69
C TYR A 63 0.61 11.73 1.68
N LEU A 64 1.62 10.87 1.43
CA LEU A 64 1.91 9.65 2.21
C LEU A 64 1.83 9.80 3.74
N LYS A 65 2.26 10.93 4.30
CA LYS A 65 2.17 11.15 5.76
C LYS A 65 0.72 11.23 6.23
N SER A 66 -0.07 12.03 5.53
CA SER A 66 -1.49 12.24 5.83
C SER A 66 -2.30 10.98 5.52
N GLU A 67 -2.01 10.29 4.41
CA GLU A 67 -2.60 8.99 4.10
C GLU A 67 -2.30 7.96 5.21
N TRP A 68 -1.07 7.94 5.72
CA TRP A 68 -0.68 7.01 6.80
C TRP A 68 -1.33 7.35 8.15
N GLU A 69 -1.43 8.63 8.50
CA GLU A 69 -2.15 9.07 9.72
C GLU A 69 -3.60 8.56 9.72
N ALA A 70 -4.31 8.68 8.60
CA ALA A 70 -5.68 8.14 8.48
C ALA A 70 -5.75 6.60 8.56
N MET A 71 -4.70 5.90 8.09
CA MET A 71 -4.59 4.44 8.28
C MET A 71 -4.41 4.07 9.75
N GLU A 72 -3.62 4.84 10.52
CA GLU A 72 -3.45 4.67 11.97
C GLU A 72 -4.76 4.88 12.72
N GLU A 73 -5.57 5.86 12.33
CA GLU A 73 -6.91 6.07 12.88
C GLU A 73 -7.83 4.86 12.63
N CYS A 74 -7.79 4.29 11.43
CA CYS A 74 -8.55 3.07 11.12
C CYS A 74 -8.17 1.88 12.01
N GLN A 75 -6.89 1.74 12.34
CA GLN A 75 -6.41 0.71 13.27
C GLN A 75 -6.86 1.01 14.71
N ALA A 76 -6.81 2.27 15.14
CA ALA A 76 -7.29 2.69 16.47
C ALA A 76 -8.80 2.43 16.65
N LEU A 77 -9.58 2.49 15.57
CA LEU A 77 -11.00 2.12 15.55
C LEU A 77 -11.25 0.60 15.53
N GLY A 78 -10.20 -0.23 15.48
CA GLY A 78 -10.31 -1.69 15.46
C GLY A 78 -10.71 -2.30 14.12
N LEU A 79 -10.75 -1.51 13.04
CA LEU A 79 -11.18 -1.95 11.71
C LEU A 79 -10.11 -2.76 10.96
N THR A 80 -8.86 -2.68 11.42
CA THR A 80 -7.75 -3.51 10.95
C THR A 80 -6.80 -3.79 12.09
N LYS A 81 -6.22 -5.00 12.14
CA LYS A 81 -5.24 -5.37 13.18
C LYS A 81 -3.85 -4.84 12.89
N SER A 82 -3.46 -4.80 11.62
CA SER A 82 -2.12 -4.40 11.18
C SER A 82 -2.20 -3.50 9.96
N LEU A 83 -1.17 -2.67 9.79
CA LEU A 83 -1.04 -1.74 8.67
C LEU A 83 0.22 -2.03 7.88
N GLY A 84 0.16 -1.83 6.58
CA GLY A 84 1.33 -1.91 5.72
C GLY A 84 1.18 -1.08 4.47
N VAL A 85 2.12 -1.27 3.57
CA VAL A 85 2.17 -0.56 2.30
C VAL A 85 2.46 -1.54 1.18
N SER A 86 2.30 -1.08 -0.05
CA SER A 86 2.64 -1.85 -1.24
C SER A 86 3.27 -0.95 -2.29
N ASN A 87 4.25 -1.49 -3.01
CA ASN A 87 4.97 -0.80 -4.09
C ASN A 87 5.74 0.47 -3.66
N LEU A 88 6.11 0.58 -2.38
CA LEU A 88 6.92 1.70 -1.91
C LEU A 88 8.43 1.43 -2.03
N SER A 89 9.17 2.45 -2.46
CA SER A 89 10.64 2.45 -2.44
C SER A 89 11.18 2.83 -1.05
N CYS A 90 12.49 2.60 -0.81
CA CYS A 90 13.14 2.97 0.45
C CYS A 90 12.91 4.43 0.85
N LYS A 91 12.97 5.37 -0.12
CA LYS A 91 12.77 6.81 0.14
C LYS A 91 11.34 7.11 0.63
N LYS A 92 10.35 6.47 0.00
CA LYS A 92 8.93 6.63 0.39
C LYS A 92 8.64 5.96 1.73
N LEU A 93 9.17 4.76 1.97
CA LEU A 93 9.12 4.12 3.29
C LEU A 93 9.72 5.02 4.37
N GLN A 94 10.89 5.61 4.13
CA GLN A 94 11.53 6.50 5.09
C GLN A 94 10.67 7.75 5.40
N THR A 95 9.87 8.20 4.44
CA THR A 95 8.93 9.32 4.64
C THR A 95 7.86 8.94 5.66
N ILE A 96 7.25 7.76 5.53
CA ILE A 96 6.27 7.25 6.51
C ILE A 96 6.95 7.02 7.86
N LEU A 97 8.07 6.28 7.89
CA LEU A 97 8.79 5.95 9.12
C LEU A 97 9.28 7.17 9.90
N SER A 98 9.41 8.33 9.26
CA SER A 98 9.82 9.57 9.93
C SER A 98 8.74 10.17 10.83
N THR A 99 7.46 9.82 10.62
CA THR A 99 6.32 10.40 11.35
C THR A 99 5.33 9.36 11.88
N ALA A 100 5.40 8.11 11.45
CA ALA A 100 4.50 7.04 11.86
C ALA A 100 4.56 6.81 13.38
N LYS A 101 3.38 6.82 14.02
CA LYS A 101 3.21 6.36 15.40
C LYS A 101 3.18 4.83 15.44
N ILE A 102 2.60 4.22 14.41
CA ILE A 102 2.54 2.78 14.21
C ILE A 102 3.28 2.45 12.91
N PRO A 103 4.45 1.81 12.96
CA PRO A 103 5.23 1.53 11.77
C PRO A 103 4.53 0.47 10.87
N PRO A 104 4.67 0.55 9.54
CA PRO A 104 4.16 -0.47 8.64
C PRO A 104 4.80 -1.83 8.94
N VAL A 105 3.99 -2.88 9.04
CA VAL A 105 4.49 -4.25 9.30
C VAL A 105 4.95 -4.97 8.03
N VAL A 106 4.52 -4.49 6.86
CA VAL A 106 4.73 -5.11 5.55
C VAL A 106 4.90 -4.02 4.48
N ASN A 107 5.80 -4.27 3.52
CA ASN A 107 5.81 -3.60 2.22
C ASN A 107 5.67 -4.68 1.14
N GLN A 108 4.49 -4.83 0.55
CA GLN A 108 4.22 -5.84 -0.49
C GLN A 108 4.68 -5.31 -1.86
N VAL A 109 5.68 -5.93 -2.49
CA VAL A 109 6.24 -5.47 -3.78
C VAL A 109 6.49 -6.63 -4.73
N GLU A 110 6.59 -6.33 -6.01
CA GLU A 110 7.09 -7.29 -6.99
C GLU A 110 8.51 -7.76 -6.62
N MET A 111 8.66 -9.07 -6.53
CA MET A 111 9.94 -9.73 -6.36
C MET A 111 9.93 -11.06 -7.11
N ASN A 112 11.02 -11.38 -7.80
CA ASN A 112 11.21 -12.63 -8.51
C ASN A 112 12.72 -12.92 -8.67
N PRO A 113 13.15 -14.09 -9.20
CA PRO A 113 14.58 -14.40 -9.35
C PRO A 113 15.39 -13.36 -10.14
N LEU A 114 14.76 -12.67 -11.10
CA LEU A 114 15.36 -11.60 -11.91
C LEU A 114 15.27 -10.22 -11.23
N TRP A 115 14.28 -10.04 -10.35
CA TRP A 115 14.03 -8.80 -9.63
C TRP A 115 13.96 -9.03 -8.11
N GLN A 116 15.13 -9.25 -7.49
CA GLN A 116 15.21 -9.71 -6.09
C GLN A 116 15.05 -8.59 -5.06
N GLN A 117 14.94 -7.33 -5.48
CA GLN A 117 14.75 -6.17 -4.61
C GLN A 117 15.82 -6.05 -3.49
N LYS A 118 17.07 -6.45 -3.74
CA LYS A 118 18.14 -6.60 -2.71
C LYS A 118 18.29 -5.37 -1.80
N LYS A 119 18.33 -4.16 -2.38
CA LYS A 119 18.44 -2.90 -1.63
C LYS A 119 17.24 -2.66 -0.73
N LEU A 120 16.03 -2.91 -1.24
CA LEU A 120 14.79 -2.72 -0.49
C LEU A 120 14.66 -3.74 0.64
N ARG A 121 15.02 -5.01 0.39
CA ARG A 121 15.04 -6.06 1.43
C ARG A 121 15.95 -5.69 2.59
N LYS A 122 17.20 -5.33 2.28
CA LYS A 122 18.17 -4.90 3.30
C LYS A 122 17.64 -3.71 4.11
N PHE A 123 17.05 -2.73 3.44
CA PHE A 123 16.42 -1.59 4.12
C PHE A 123 15.29 -2.02 5.06
N CYS A 124 14.40 -2.92 4.62
CA CYS A 124 13.32 -3.44 5.47
C CYS A 124 13.83 -4.29 6.64
N GLU A 125 14.87 -5.09 6.44
CA GLU A 125 15.50 -5.93 7.49
C GLU A 125 16.16 -5.07 8.58
N GLU A 126 16.87 -4.01 8.19
CA GLU A 126 17.49 -3.05 9.13
C GLU A 126 16.44 -2.26 9.92
N LYS A 127 15.24 -2.09 9.37
CA LYS A 127 14.10 -1.46 10.03
C LYS A 127 13.17 -2.56 10.54
N ALA A 128 13.58 -3.23 11.64
CA ALA A 128 13.05 -4.42 12.32
C ALA A 128 11.51 -4.69 12.33
N TYR A 129 10.68 -3.77 11.86
CA TYR A 129 9.22 -3.82 11.81
C TYR A 129 8.66 -4.39 10.49
N LEU A 130 9.43 -4.46 9.39
CA LEU A 130 8.94 -4.88 8.05
C LEU A 130 9.19 -6.38 7.76
N SER A 131 8.33 -7.26 8.29
CA SER A 131 8.61 -8.72 8.38
C SER A 131 8.14 -9.58 7.21
N LYS A 132 7.45 -9.04 6.19
CA LYS A 132 6.98 -9.86 5.07
C LYS A 132 7.07 -9.15 3.72
N LEU A 133 8.00 -9.57 2.87
CA LEU A 133 8.01 -9.26 1.45
C LEU A 133 7.30 -10.40 0.71
N THR A 134 6.12 -10.16 0.14
CA THR A 134 5.35 -11.19 -0.58
C THR A 134 5.64 -11.12 -2.09
N LEU A 135 5.94 -12.26 -2.70
CA LEU A 135 6.14 -12.40 -4.15
C LEU A 135 4.82 -12.16 -4.89
N LEU A 136 4.81 -11.26 -5.87
CA LEU A 136 3.78 -11.21 -6.91
C LEU A 136 4.33 -11.96 -8.13
N TRP A 137 3.86 -13.18 -8.39
CA TRP A 137 4.13 -13.86 -9.66
C TRP A 137 3.07 -13.44 -10.68
N GLY A 138 3.49 -12.74 -11.73
CA GLY A 138 2.68 -12.50 -12.94
C GLY A 138 3.21 -13.33 -14.12
N PRO A 139 2.37 -13.62 -15.14
CA PRO A 139 2.82 -14.28 -16.37
C PRO A 139 3.90 -13.43 -17.08
N LYS A 140 4.84 -14.14 -17.70
CA LYS A 140 6.08 -13.59 -18.27
C LYS A 140 5.81 -13.02 -19.68
N GLU A 141 5.17 -11.86 -19.80
CA GLU A 141 4.88 -11.25 -21.12
C GLU A 141 5.36 -9.79 -21.25
N ARG A 142 6.35 -9.61 -22.14
CA ARG A 142 6.85 -8.42 -22.87
C ARG A 142 6.96 -7.07 -22.16
N ARG A 143 8.21 -6.68 -21.85
CA ARG A 143 8.67 -5.27 -21.89
C ARG A 143 10.03 -5.20 -22.59
N GLU A 144 10.01 -5.24 -23.92
CA GLU A 144 11.18 -4.91 -24.76
C GLU A 144 10.94 -3.75 -25.74
N GLU A 145 9.79 -3.08 -25.72
CA GLU A 145 9.54 -1.92 -26.59
C GLU A 145 9.12 -0.71 -25.77
N GLN A 146 10.10 0.05 -25.26
CA GLN A 146 9.98 1.50 -24.97
C GLN A 146 11.33 2.11 -24.57
N ILE A 147 12.39 1.77 -25.31
CA ILE A 147 13.63 2.56 -25.35
C ILE A 147 13.96 2.79 -26.82
N GLY A 148 13.32 3.83 -27.36
CA GLY A 148 13.72 4.55 -28.56
C GLY A 148 13.78 6.03 -28.19
#